data_AF-A0A0F9RJT6-F1
#
_entry.id   AF-A0A0F9RJT6-F1
#
_cell.length_a   1.000
_cell.length_b   1.000
_cell.length_c   1.000
_cell.angle_alpha   90.00
_cell.angle_beta   90.00
_cell.angle_gamma   90.00
#
_symmetry.space_group_name_H-M   'P 1'
#
loop_
_entity.id
_entity.type
_entity.pdbx_description
1 polymer ?
#
loop_
_entity_poly.entity_id
_entity_poly.type
_entity_poly.pdbx_seq_one_letter_code
_entity_poly.pdbx_strand_id
1 'polypeptide(L)'
;MIPTEAWILERLEYYHDMMEISMPLSVFFHEKDWLGQSFAQTDTHREKIACGDILGLNRMEGLAMLINLDQPKEFISKDVLENTIIHETIHSKYPDLGHGGTFNYYVREVRAGIFPPRKRNILVEFKDWLIA
;
A
#
# COMPACT_ATOMS: atom_id res chain seq x y z
N MET A 1 15.98 -9.71 9.55
CA MET A 1 14.84 -10.18 10.36
C MET A 1 13.60 -9.96 9.52
N ILE A 2 12.75 -10.98 9.34
CA ILE A 2 11.48 -10.82 8.62
C ILE A 2 10.52 -10.09 9.56
N PRO A 3 9.88 -8.98 9.13
CA PRO A 3 8.91 -8.29 9.96
C PRO A 3 7.71 -9.19 10.31
N THR A 4 7.18 -9.02 11.51
CA THR A 4 6.02 -9.77 12.00
C THR A 4 4.72 -9.09 11.58
N GLU A 5 3.60 -9.82 11.61
CA GLU A 5 2.26 -9.23 11.44
C GLU A 5 2.01 -8.07 12.42
N ALA A 6 2.43 -8.22 13.67
CA ALA A 6 2.34 -7.17 14.69
C ALA A 6 3.09 -5.89 14.29
N TRP A 7 4.29 -6.03 13.71
CA TRP A 7 5.03 -4.88 13.18
C TRP A 7 4.29 -4.21 12.02
N ILE A 8 3.67 -4.99 11.13
CA ILE A 8 2.90 -4.46 9.99
C ILE A 8 1.69 -3.66 10.50
N LEU A 9 0.96 -4.19 11.48
CA LEU A 9 -0.18 -3.51 12.10
C LEU A 9 0.23 -2.19 12.77
N GLU A 10 1.34 -2.18 13.52
CA GLU A 10 1.89 -0.97 14.14
C GLU A 10 2.24 0.10 13.09
N ARG A 11 2.88 -0.31 11.98
CA ARG A 11 3.18 0.63 10.89
C ARG A 11 1.92 1.13 10.20
N LEU A 12 0.93 0.27 9.98
CA LEU A 12 -0.35 0.67 9.41
C LEU A 12 -1.04 1.71 10.29
N GLU A 13 -1.15 1.46 11.59
CA GLU A 13 -1.72 2.40 12.56
C GLU A 13 -1.01 3.75 12.51
N TYR A 14 0.33 3.73 12.58
CA TYR A 14 1.15 4.94 12.47
C TYR A 14 0.85 5.77 11.21
N TYR A 15 0.77 5.13 10.03
CA TYR A 15 0.54 5.84 8.78
C TYR A 15 -0.92 6.28 8.59
N HIS A 16 -1.89 5.53 9.09
CA HIS A 16 -3.30 5.94 9.08
C HIS A 16 -3.52 7.16 9.97
N ASP A 17 -2.90 7.17 11.16
CA ASP A 17 -2.90 8.33 12.06
C ASP A 17 -2.23 9.54 11.40
N MET A 18 -1.03 9.36 10.81
CA MET A 18 -0.32 10.43 10.11
C MET A 18 -1.14 11.03 8.96
N MET A 19 -1.88 10.20 8.23
CA MET A 19 -2.69 10.63 7.09
C MET A 19 -4.12 11.02 7.47
N GLU A 20 -4.48 10.98 8.75
CA GLU A 20 -5.82 11.28 9.26
C GLU A 20 -6.90 10.48 8.51
N ILE A 21 -6.75 9.17 8.45
CA ILE A 21 -7.73 8.22 7.90
C ILE A 21 -7.94 7.07 8.87
N SER A 22 -9.11 6.43 8.80
CA SER A 22 -9.42 5.28 9.64
C SER A 22 -8.66 4.05 9.17
N MET A 23 -8.21 3.24 10.13
CA MET A 23 -7.67 1.90 9.85
C MET A 23 -8.65 1.06 9.03
N PRO A 24 -8.17 0.13 8.19
CA PRO A 24 -9.03 -0.83 7.51
C PRO A 24 -9.82 -1.67 8.50
N LEU A 25 -11.01 -2.11 8.09
CA LEU A 25 -11.81 -3.05 8.87
C LEU A 25 -11.14 -4.43 8.93
N SER A 26 -10.43 -4.80 7.86
CA SER A 26 -9.73 -6.07 7.75
C SER A 26 -8.36 -5.90 7.11
N VAL A 27 -7.34 -6.51 7.72
CA VAL A 27 -5.98 -6.62 7.16
C VAL A 27 -5.64 -8.09 7.04
N PHE A 28 -5.19 -8.50 5.86
CA PHE A 28 -4.83 -9.87 5.54
C PHE A 28 -3.33 -9.95 5.27
N PHE A 29 -2.71 -11.06 5.69
CA PHE A 29 -1.28 -11.30 5.51
C PHE A 29 -0.96 -12.42 4.54
N HIS A 30 -1.96 -13.25 4.22
CA HIS A 30 -1.81 -14.41 3.34
C HIS A 30 -2.90 -14.40 2.27
N GLU A 31 -2.52 -14.85 1.07
CA GLU A 31 -3.40 -14.87 -0.10
C GLU A 31 -4.63 -15.74 0.13
N LYS A 32 -4.46 -16.89 0.79
CA LYS A 32 -5.58 -17.81 1.10
C LYS A 32 -6.69 -17.13 1.91
N ASP A 33 -6.33 -16.23 2.83
CA ASP A 33 -7.28 -15.58 3.74
C ASP A 33 -7.96 -14.40 3.03
N TRP A 34 -7.25 -13.76 2.11
CA TRP A 34 -7.77 -12.75 1.20
C TRP A 34 -8.77 -13.32 0.18
N LEU A 35 -8.40 -14.40 -0.51
CA LEU A 35 -9.25 -15.07 -1.51
C LEU A 35 -10.51 -15.70 -0.90
N GLY A 36 -10.46 -16.05 0.39
CA GLY A 36 -11.62 -16.53 1.13
C GLY A 36 -12.71 -15.46 1.36
N GLN A 37 -12.41 -14.19 1.10
CA GLN A 37 -13.39 -13.11 1.22
C GLN A 37 -14.24 -13.00 -0.04
N SER A 38 -15.56 -12.96 0.14
CA SER A 38 -16.48 -12.59 -0.94
C SER A 38 -16.53 -11.07 -1.04
N PHE A 39 -15.57 -10.48 -1.76
CA PHE A 39 -15.75 -9.13 -2.27
C PHE A 39 -16.79 -9.21 -3.39
N ALA A 40 -17.87 -8.43 -3.31
CA ALA A 40 -18.93 -8.46 -4.33
C ALA A 40 -18.30 -8.34 -5.73
N GLN A 41 -18.70 -9.23 -6.65
CA GLN A 41 -18.16 -9.45 -8.00
C GLN A 41 -18.35 -8.27 -8.98
N THR A 42 -18.17 -7.03 -8.55
CA THR A 42 -18.36 -5.85 -9.40
C THR A 42 -17.09 -5.38 -10.10
N ASP A 43 -15.96 -6.06 -9.90
CA ASP A 43 -14.63 -5.58 -10.32
C ASP A 43 -13.97 -6.50 -11.36
N THR A 44 -14.69 -6.76 -12.46
CA THR A 44 -14.41 -7.77 -13.50
C THR A 44 -13.14 -7.53 -14.36
N HIS A 45 -12.27 -6.60 -14.01
CA HIS A 45 -11.05 -6.29 -14.78
C HIS A 45 -9.73 -6.44 -14.02
N ARG A 46 -9.75 -6.62 -12.68
CA ARG A 46 -8.53 -6.73 -11.86
C ARG A 46 -8.21 -8.17 -11.40
N GLU A 47 -9.02 -9.16 -11.76
CA GLU A 47 -8.99 -10.53 -11.21
C GLU A 47 -8.07 -11.52 -11.94
N LYS A 48 -7.03 -11.06 -12.65
CA LYS A 48 -6.03 -11.96 -13.28
C LYS A 48 -4.58 -11.52 -13.10
N ILE A 49 -4.27 -10.77 -12.05
CA ILE A 49 -2.89 -10.75 -11.58
C ILE A 49 -2.81 -11.94 -10.62
N ALA A 50 -2.02 -12.96 -10.97
CA ALA A 50 -1.72 -14.03 -10.04
C ALA A 50 -1.22 -13.37 -8.76
N CYS A 51 -1.96 -13.51 -7.66
CA CYS A 51 -1.66 -12.82 -6.39
C CYS A 51 -0.28 -13.19 -5.84
N GLY A 52 0.35 -14.25 -6.39
CA GLY A 52 1.75 -14.60 -6.21
C GLY A 52 2.78 -13.55 -6.64
N ASP A 53 2.43 -12.50 -7.41
CA ASP A 53 3.36 -11.40 -7.76
C ASP A 53 3.07 -10.09 -6.99
N ILE A 54 2.09 -10.09 -6.08
CA ILE A 54 1.58 -8.87 -5.47
C ILE A 54 2.00 -8.79 -4.01
N LEU A 55 2.72 -7.73 -3.65
CA LEU A 55 3.17 -7.46 -2.28
C LEU A 55 2.09 -6.79 -1.41
N GLY A 56 1.17 -6.05 -2.02
CA GLY A 56 0.06 -5.42 -1.32
C GLY A 56 -1.12 -5.11 -2.22
N LEU A 57 -2.32 -5.06 -1.64
CA LEU A 57 -3.55 -4.66 -2.32
C LEU A 57 -4.43 -3.85 -1.38
N ASN A 58 -5.06 -2.82 -1.94
CA ASN A 58 -6.12 -2.07 -1.32
C ASN A 58 -7.46 -2.33 -2.05
N ARG A 59 -8.52 -2.63 -1.30
CA ARG A 59 -9.88 -2.79 -1.81
C ARG A 59 -10.87 -1.96 -1.02
N MET A 60 -12.00 -1.70 -1.69
CA MET A 60 -13.16 -1.02 -1.09
C MET A 60 -12.75 0.32 -0.46
N GLU A 61 -11.97 1.12 -1.20
CA GLU A 61 -11.52 2.45 -0.77
C GLU A 61 -10.82 2.44 0.60
N GLY A 62 -9.97 1.43 0.85
CA GLY A 62 -9.19 1.31 2.08
C GLY A 62 -9.84 0.50 3.20
N LEU A 63 -11.05 -0.06 3.00
CA LEU A 63 -11.71 -0.87 4.03
C LEU A 63 -11.07 -2.25 4.21
N ALA A 64 -10.43 -2.80 3.18
CA ALA A 64 -9.76 -4.09 3.25
C ALA A 64 -8.38 -4.00 2.56
N MET A 65 -7.35 -4.49 3.24
CA MET A 65 -5.98 -4.51 2.70
C MET A 65 -5.31 -5.87 2.82
N LEU A 66 -4.56 -6.27 1.79
CA LEU A 66 -3.63 -7.39 1.82
C LEU A 66 -2.20 -6.83 1.91
N ILE A 67 -1.39 -7.33 2.82
CA ILE A 67 0.07 -7.18 2.85
C ILE A 67 0.66 -8.58 2.77
N ASN A 68 1.07 -9.00 1.57
CA ASN A 68 1.29 -10.41 1.26
C ASN A 68 2.64 -10.92 1.80
N LEU A 69 2.57 -11.78 2.82
CA LEU A 69 3.72 -12.45 3.43
C LEU A 69 4.05 -13.82 2.82
N ASP A 70 3.26 -14.28 1.84
CA ASP A 70 3.53 -15.53 1.10
C ASP A 70 4.66 -15.37 0.06
N GLN A 71 5.17 -14.15 -0.10
CA GLN A 71 6.24 -13.81 -1.03
C GLN A 71 7.62 -14.34 -0.59
N PRO A 72 8.56 -14.56 -1.53
CA PRO A 72 9.93 -14.94 -1.20
C PRO A 72 10.58 -13.96 -0.21
N LYS A 73 11.50 -14.46 0.63
CA LYS A 73 12.09 -13.71 1.77
C LYS A 73 12.75 -12.40 1.37
N GLU A 74 13.33 -12.36 0.17
CA GLU A 74 13.94 -11.19 -0.43
C GLU A 74 12.94 -10.05 -0.69
N PHE A 75 11.67 -10.37 -0.92
CA PHE A 75 10.60 -9.39 -1.17
C PHE A 75 9.82 -8.99 0.09
N ILE A 76 10.04 -9.66 1.23
CA ILE A 76 9.41 -9.32 2.53
C ILE A 76 10.43 -8.72 3.51
N SER A 77 11.41 -8.00 2.97
CA SER A 77 12.31 -7.18 3.80
C SER A 77 11.53 -6.03 4.45
N LYS A 78 12.06 -5.51 5.56
CA LYS A 78 11.45 -4.39 6.30
C LYS A 78 11.18 -3.18 5.41
N ASP A 79 12.16 -2.81 4.59
CA ASP A 79 12.06 -1.62 3.73
C ASP A 79 11.04 -1.78 2.61
N VAL A 80 10.91 -3.01 2.08
CA VAL A 80 9.92 -3.33 1.04
C VAL A 80 8.53 -3.33 1.65
N LEU A 81 8.32 -4.00 2.78
CA LEU A 81 7.02 -4.03 3.46
C LEU A 81 6.60 -2.64 3.93
N GLU A 82 7.52 -1.84 4.47
CA GLU A 82 7.22 -0.45 4.83
C GLU A 82 6.78 0.36 3.61
N ASN A 83 7.45 0.18 2.47
CA ASN A 83 7.05 0.84 1.23
C ASN A 83 5.66 0.41 0.75
N THR A 84 5.37 -0.89 0.82
CA THR A 84 4.06 -1.46 0.48
C THR A 84 2.96 -0.89 1.37
N ILE A 85 3.20 -0.82 2.69
CA ILE A 85 2.25 -0.25 3.64
C ILE A 85 1.94 1.21 3.30
N ILE A 86 2.96 2.03 3.06
CA ILE A 86 2.79 3.44 2.65
C ILE A 86 2.01 3.52 1.35
N HIS A 87 2.36 2.69 0.37
CA HIS A 87 1.73 2.64 -0.94
C HIS A 87 0.23 2.41 -0.84
N GLU A 88 -0.18 1.35 -0.14
CA GLU A 88 -1.60 1.00 -0.01
C GLU A 88 -2.35 2.03 0.86
N THR A 89 -1.70 2.59 1.89
CA THR A 89 -2.29 3.65 2.73
C THR A 89 -2.55 4.94 1.95
N ILE A 90 -1.67 5.31 1.02
CA ILE A 90 -1.90 6.44 0.11
C ILE A 90 -3.12 6.20 -0.77
N HIS A 91 -3.34 4.97 -1.25
CA HIS A 91 -4.55 4.62 -2.01
C HIS A 91 -5.82 4.62 -1.15
N SER A 92 -5.74 4.33 0.16
CA SER A 92 -6.86 4.57 1.08
C SER A 92 -7.19 6.07 1.16
N LYS A 93 -6.18 6.94 1.25
CA LYS A 93 -6.40 8.40 1.33
C LYS A 93 -6.88 8.99 0.01
N TYR A 94 -6.36 8.51 -1.11
CA TYR A 94 -6.63 9.03 -2.45
C TYR A 94 -6.91 7.88 -3.45
N PRO A 95 -8.13 7.30 -3.45
CA PRO A 95 -8.45 6.11 -4.27
C PRO A 95 -8.24 6.28 -5.78
N ASP A 96 -8.38 7.51 -6.28
CA ASP A 96 -8.24 7.84 -7.71
C ASP A 96 -6.79 8.21 -8.11
N LEU A 97 -5.84 8.19 -7.17
CA LEU A 97 -4.46 8.63 -7.43
C LEU A 97 -3.65 7.52 -8.11
N GLY A 98 -3.51 7.60 -9.44
CA GLY A 98 -2.64 6.69 -10.19
C GLY A 98 -1.14 6.82 -9.85
N HIS A 99 -0.36 5.78 -10.18
CA HIS A 99 1.09 5.69 -9.96
C HIS A 99 1.89 6.61 -10.87
N GLY A 100 1.85 7.91 -10.60
CA GLY A 100 2.60 8.93 -11.31
C GLY A 100 3.48 9.77 -10.39
N GLY A 101 3.97 10.89 -10.91
CA GLY A 101 4.87 11.75 -10.15
C GLY A 101 4.32 12.24 -8.81
N THR A 102 3.02 12.55 -8.77
CA THR A 102 2.35 12.97 -7.52
C THR A 102 2.29 11.85 -6.48
N PHE A 103 2.07 10.61 -6.93
CA PHE A 103 2.08 9.44 -6.05
C PHE A 103 3.48 9.21 -5.48
N ASN A 104 4.52 9.22 -6.33
CA ASN A 104 5.91 9.04 -5.91
C ASN A 104 6.36 10.13 -4.93
N TYR A 105 5.90 11.37 -5.12
CA TYR A 105 6.12 12.44 -4.16
C TYR A 105 5.57 12.06 -2.79
N TYR A 106 4.29 11.67 -2.68
CA TYR A 106 3.73 11.28 -1.37
C TYR A 106 4.49 10.12 -0.72
N VAL A 107 4.83 9.06 -1.48
CA VAL A 107 5.61 7.94 -0.94
C VAL A 107 6.92 8.45 -0.33
N ARG A 108 7.65 9.31 -1.04
CA ARG A 108 8.92 9.87 -0.55
C ARG A 108 8.75 10.71 0.71
N GLU A 109 7.80 11.63 0.73
CA GLU A 109 7.60 12.52 1.88
C GLU A 109 7.10 11.74 3.10
N VAL A 110 6.20 10.77 2.92
CA VAL A 110 5.69 9.91 3.99
C VAL A 110 6.82 9.05 4.57
N ARG A 111 7.72 8.52 3.73
CA ARG A 111 8.94 7.83 4.18
C ARG A 111 9.85 8.75 4.99
N ALA A 112 9.87 10.05 4.69
CA ALA A 112 10.59 11.06 5.46
C ALA A 112 9.85 11.47 6.76
N GLY A 113 8.70 10.86 7.07
CA GLY A 113 7.92 11.13 8.28
C GLY A 113 6.97 12.32 8.17
N ILE A 114 6.67 12.79 6.94
CA ILE A 114 5.82 13.97 6.70
C ILE A 114 4.71 13.59 5.73
N PHE A 115 3.46 13.85 6.09
CA PHE A 115 2.35 13.79 5.13
C PHE A 115 1.96 15.21 4.67
N PRO A 116 2.34 15.61 3.44
CA PRO A 116 2.06 16.96 2.95
C PRO A 116 0.58 17.15 2.59
N PRO A 117 0.05 18.39 2.64
CA PRO A 117 -1.30 18.68 2.19
C PRO A 117 -1.50 18.32 0.71
N ARG A 118 -2.75 18.05 0.31
CA ARG A 118 -3.05 17.56 -1.03
C ARG A 118 -2.56 18.51 -2.12
N LYS A 119 -1.52 18.11 -2.86
CA LYS A 119 -1.03 18.84 -4.04
C LYS A 119 -1.72 18.34 -5.30
N ARG A 120 -2.06 19.26 -6.19
CA ARG A 120 -2.60 18.97 -7.53
C ARG A 120 -1.43 18.88 -8.51
N ASN A 121 -1.28 17.73 -9.17
CA ASN A 121 -0.33 17.46 -10.27
C ASN A 121 1.11 17.94 -10.05
N ILE A 122 1.89 17.12 -9.35
CA ILE A 122 3.34 17.18 -9.41
C ILE A 122 3.79 16.41 -10.65
N LEU A 123 4.22 17.14 -11.67
CA LEU A 123 5.03 16.61 -12.76
C LEU A 123 6.40 16.30 -12.16
N VAL A 124 6.70 15.01 -11.98
CA VAL A 124 8.04 14.58 -11.59
C VAL A 124 8.90 14.63 -12.83
N GLU A 125 9.97 15.41 -12.79
CA GLU A 125 10.87 15.50 -13.93
C GLU A 125 11.68 14.21 -14.06
N PHE A 126 12.02 13.81 -15.28
CA PHE A 126 12.73 12.56 -15.57
C PHE A 126 14.02 12.37 -14.74
N LYS A 127 14.64 13.46 -14.29
CA LYS A 127 15.83 13.44 -13.42
C LYS A 127 15.58 12.86 -12.02
N ASP A 128 14.35 12.92 -11.53
CA ASP A 128 13.98 12.41 -10.20
C ASP A 128 13.79 10.88 -10.19
N TRP A 129 13.79 10.24 -11.37
CA TRP A 129 13.77 8.78 -11.52
C TRP A 129 15.15 8.11 -11.38
N LEU A 130 16.24 8.90 -11.46
CA LEU A 130 17.61 8.38 -11.49
C LEU A 130 18.24 8.21 -10.11
N ILE A 131 17.50 8.48 -9.03
CA ILE A 131 17.95 8.33 -7.65
C ILE A 131 17.04 7.31 -6.96
N ALA A 132 17.21 6.04 -7.32
CA ALA A 132 16.71 4.87 -6.61
C ALA A 132 17.80 3.80 -6.63
#